data_AF-A0A6N7XF34-F1
#
_entry.id   AF-A0A6N7XF34-F1
#
_cell.length_a   1.000
_cell.length_b   1.000
_cell.length_c   1.000
_cell.angle_alpha   90.00
_cell.angle_beta   90.00
_cell.angle_gamma   90.00
#
_symmetry.space_group_name_H-M   'P 1'
#
loop_
_entity.id
_entity.type
_entity.pdbx_description
1 polymer ?
#
loop_
_entity_poly.entity_id
_entity_poly.type
_entity_poly.pdbx_seq_one_letter_code
_entity_poly.pdbx_strand_id
1 'polypeptide(L)' 'MDEKKKSIYINRKFMNENQKIFQEKQRIAVEKFGELFEDEIFFALELVYNQEFKQEINKEYKKIINSSKYIN' A
#
# COMPACT_ATOMS: atom_id res chain seq x y z
N MET A 1 1.71 -25.25 -21.04
CA MET A 1 2.22 -24.00 -20.45
C MET A 1 2.91 -24.40 -19.14
N ASP A 2 4.24 -24.30 -19.06
CA ASP A 2 5.02 -24.79 -17.91
C ASP A 2 4.58 -24.15 -16.58
N GLU A 3 4.35 -24.97 -15.56
CA GLU A 3 3.99 -24.52 -14.21
C GLU A 3 4.99 -23.52 -13.61
N LYS A 4 6.28 -23.65 -13.97
CA LYS A 4 7.34 -22.69 -13.61
C LYS A 4 7.11 -21.28 -14.18
N LYS A 5 6.56 -21.17 -15.40
CA LYS A 5 6.24 -19.86 -15.99
C LYS A 5 5.04 -19.22 -15.30
N LYS A 6 4.08 -20.05 -14.84
CA LYS A 6 2.89 -19.61 -14.10
C LYS A 6 3.27 -19.07 -12.71
N SER A 7 4.16 -19.74 -11.98
CA SER A 7 4.61 -19.27 -10.64
C SER A 7 5.39 -17.97 -10.70
N ILE A 8 6.30 -17.81 -11.69
CA ILE A 8 7.05 -16.56 -11.89
C ILE A 8 6.11 -15.38 -12.22
N TYR A 9 5.13 -15.61 -13.08
CA TYR A 9 4.13 -14.59 -13.44
C TYR A 9 3.29 -14.16 -12.23
N ILE A 10 2.85 -15.12 -11.43
CA ILE A 10 2.09 -14.88 -10.19
C ILE A 10 2.91 -14.05 -9.21
N ASN A 11 4.18 -14.43 -8.95
CA ASN A 11 5.07 -13.69 -8.05
C ASN A 11 5.31 -12.25 -8.51
N ARG A 12 5.51 -12.03 -9.83
CA ARG A 12 5.68 -10.68 -10.38
C ARG A 12 4.41 -9.83 -10.24
N LYS A 13 3.23 -10.41 -10.46
CA LYS A 13 1.95 -9.72 -10.28
C LYS A 13 1.73 -9.32 -8.81
N PHE A 14 1.99 -10.22 -7.87
CA PHE A 14 1.89 -9.93 -6.44
C PHE A 14 2.88 -8.87 -5.97
N MET A 15 4.12 -8.87 -6.47
CA MET A 15 5.08 -7.80 -6.14
C MET A 15 4.60 -6.43 -6.63
N ASN A 16 4.07 -6.35 -7.85
CA ASN A 16 3.53 -5.11 -8.39
C ASN A 16 2.31 -4.62 -7.61
N GLU A 17 1.43 -5.51 -7.16
CA GLU A 17 0.26 -5.14 -6.35
C GLU A 17 0.68 -4.61 -4.97
N ASN A 18 1.65 -5.26 -4.31
CA ASN A 18 2.16 -4.81 -3.01
C ASN A 18 2.86 -3.44 -3.10
N GLN A 19 3.63 -3.18 -4.16
CA GLN A 19 4.24 -1.87 -4.40
C GLN A 19 3.19 -0.77 -4.60
N LYS A 20 2.14 -1.04 -5.39
CA LYS A 20 1.04 -0.09 -5.57
C LYS A 20 0.30 0.19 -4.26
N ILE A 21 0.03 -0.85 -3.46
CA ILE A 21 -0.60 -0.70 -2.14
C ILE A 21 0.28 0.17 -1.24
N PHE A 22 1.59 -0.05 -1.24
CA PHE A 22 2.53 0.69 -0.42
C PHE A 22 2.58 2.18 -0.83
N GLN A 23 2.71 2.46 -2.13
CA GLN A 23 2.72 3.83 -2.66
C GLN A 23 1.41 4.57 -2.37
N GLU A 24 0.27 3.90 -2.52
CA GLU A 24 -1.02 4.53 -2.24
C GLU A 24 -1.20 4.85 -0.76
N LYS A 25 -0.72 3.97 0.12
CA LYS A 25 -0.70 4.25 1.57
C LYS A 25 0.26 5.38 1.92
N GLN A 26 1.39 5.50 1.24
CA GLN A 26 2.31 6.61 1.43
C GLN A 26 1.68 7.93 1.00
N ARG A 27 0.99 7.96 -0.15
CA ARG A 27 0.23 9.13 -0.62
C ARG A 27 -0.79 9.60 0.42
N ILE A 28 -1.57 8.67 0.98
CA ILE A 28 -2.53 8.97 2.07
C ILE A 28 -1.81 9.55 3.29
N ALA A 29 -0.64 9.01 3.65
CA ALA A 29 0.13 9.50 4.78
C ALA A 29 0.63 10.93 4.55
N VAL A 30 1.15 11.23 3.36
CA VAL A 30 1.57 12.59 2.98
C VAL A 30 0.39 13.56 3.03
N GLU A 31 -0.76 13.19 2.48
CA GLU A 31 -1.96 14.04 2.47
C GLU A 31 -2.50 14.36 3.87
N LYS A 32 -2.37 13.42 4.82
CA LYS A 32 -2.90 13.59 6.18
C LYS A 32 -1.93 14.18 7.18
N PHE A 33 -0.66 13.79 7.09
CA PHE A 33 0.35 14.05 8.13
C PHE A 33 1.51 14.91 7.62
N GLY A 34 1.59 15.18 6.31
CA GLY A 34 2.53 16.09 5.69
C GLY A 34 3.73 15.42 5.00
N GLU A 35 4.56 16.27 4.40
CA GLU A 35 5.64 15.91 3.48
C GLU A 35 6.74 15.02 4.12
N LEU A 36 6.83 14.94 5.46
CA LEU A 36 7.77 14.04 6.13
C LEU A 36 7.57 12.57 5.72
N PHE A 37 6.34 12.20 5.36
CA PHE A 37 6.00 10.85 4.90
C PHE A 37 6.35 10.58 3.42
N GLU A 38 6.89 11.56 2.69
CA GLU A 38 7.47 11.34 1.36
C GLU A 38 8.75 10.50 1.43
N ASP A 39 9.46 10.56 2.56
CA ASP A 39 10.59 9.67 2.82
C ASP A 39 10.10 8.23 3.02
N GLU A 40 10.45 7.37 2.06
CA GLU A 40 10.02 5.98 2.00
C GLU A 40 10.51 5.17 3.21
N ILE A 41 11.71 5.46 3.71
CA ILE A 41 12.30 4.76 4.86
C ILE A 41 11.58 5.18 6.13
N PHE A 42 11.36 6.48 6.32
CA PHE A 42 10.61 7.00 7.45
C PHE A 42 9.19 6.41 7.49
N PHE A 43 8.47 6.46 6.37
CA PHE A 43 7.14 5.88 6.27
C PHE A 43 7.13 4.37 6.57
N ALA A 44 8.09 3.62 6.05
CA ALA A 44 8.21 2.19 6.32
C ALA A 44 8.45 1.91 7.82
N LEU A 45 9.29 2.72 8.48
CA LEU A 45 9.53 2.62 9.92
C LEU A 45 8.28 2.92 10.73
N GLU A 46 7.54 3.98 10.38
CA GLU A 46 6.27 4.31 11.04
C GLU A 46 5.24 3.18 10.89
N LEU A 47 5.16 2.52 9.73
CA LEU A 47 4.29 1.35 9.55
C LEU A 47 4.68 0.14 10.41
N VAL A 48 5.94 0.04 10.83
CA VAL A 48 6.45 -1.07 11.65
C VAL A 48 6.28 -0.77 13.13
N TYR A 49 6.70 0.41 13.57
CA TYR A 49 6.82 0.75 14.98
C TYR A 49 5.57 1.46 15.54
N ASN A 50 4.83 2.19 14.70
CA ASN A 50 3.65 2.94 15.13
C ASN A 50 2.36 2.20 14.75
N GLN A 51 1.84 1.40 15.69
CA GLN A 51 0.63 0.59 15.44
C GLN A 51 -0.63 1.43 15.20
N GLU A 52 -0.75 2.59 15.86
CA GLU A 52 -1.90 3.48 15.68
C GLU A 52 -1.89 4.09 14.28
N PHE A 53 -0.74 4.64 13.86
CA PHE A 53 -0.54 5.14 12.49
C PHE A 53 -0.86 4.07 11.45
N LYS A 54 -0.32 2.87 11.63
CA LYS A 54 -0.57 1.74 10.74
C LYS A 54 -2.07 1.42 10.63
N GLN A 55 -2.79 1.40 11.74
CA GLN A 55 -4.23 1.13 11.74
C GLN A 55 -5.00 2.23 11.00
N GLU A 56 -4.64 3.49 11.22
CA GLU A 56 -5.28 4.63 10.56
C GLU A 56 -5.07 4.61 9.04
N ILE A 57 -3.82 4.45 8.58
CA ILE A 57 -3.49 4.37 7.15
C ILE A 57 -4.22 3.20 6.49
N ASN A 58 -4.27 2.03 7.14
CA ASN A 58 -5.01 0.88 6.63
C ASN A 58 -6.52 1.15 6.55
N LYS A 59 -7.08 1.90 7.49
CA LYS A 59 -8.50 2.29 7.49
C LYS A 59 -8.81 3.23 6.33
N GLU A 60 -7.98 4.24 6.09
CA GLU A 60 -8.16 5.17 4.97
C GLU A 60 -7.99 4.47 3.62
N TYR A 61 -6.97 3.64 3.46
CA TYR A 61 -6.80 2.84 2.26
C TYR A 61 -8.02 1.95 1.99
N LYS A 62 -8.58 1.32 3.03
CA LYS A 62 -9.82 0.52 2.92
C LYS A 62 -11.02 1.34 2.48
N LYS A 63 -11.16 2.60 2.93
CA LYS A 63 -12.24 3.47 2.47
C LYS A 63 -12.09 3.75 0.97
N ILE A 64 -10.89 4.11 0.51
CA ILE A 64 -10.63 4.41 -0.91
C ILE A 64 -10.98 3.21 -1.80
N ILE A 65 -10.47 2.01 -1.49
CA ILE A 65 -10.77 0.82 -2.30
C ILE A 65 -12.25 0.44 -2.28
N ASN A 66 -12.95 0.68 -1.18
CA ASN A 66 -14.37 0.38 -1.07
C ASN A 66 -15.18 1.42 -1.85
N SER A 67 -14.87 2.71 -1.72
CA SER A 67 -15.48 3.78 -2.52
C SER A 67 -15.28 3.53 -4.02
N SER A 68 -14.08 3.13 -4.45
CA SER A 68 -13.80 2.80 -5.86
C SER A 68 -14.53 1.56 -6.37
N LYS A 69 -14.96 0.64 -5.49
CA LYS A 69 -15.79 -0.52 -5.86
C LYS A 69 -17.26 -0.18 -6.09
N TYR A 70 -17.76 0.92 -5.54
CA TYR A 70 -19.15 1.36 -5.73
C TYR A 70 -19.32 2.36 -6.89
N ILE A 71 -18.22 2.78 -7.52
CA ILE A 71 -18.19 3.74 -8.63
C ILE A 71 -18.04 3.04 -10.00
N ASN A 72 -17.84 1.72 -10.03
CA ASN A 72 -17.83 0.90 -11.27
C ASN A 72 -19.07 0.03 -11.40
#